data_AF-A0A4Y6URS7-F1
#
_entry.id   AF-A0A4Y6URS7-F1
#
_cell.length_a   1.000
_cell.length_b   1.000
_cell.length_c   1.000
_cell.angle_alpha   90.00
_cell.angle_beta   90.00
_cell.angle_gamma   90.00
#
_symmetry.space_group_name_H-M   'P 1'
#
loop_
_entity.id
_entity.type
_entity.pdbx_description
1 polymer ?
#
loop_
_entity_poly.entity_id
_entity_poly.type
_entity_poly.pdbx_seq_one_letter_code
_entity_poly.pdbx_strand_id
1 'polypeptide(L)'
;MNTNEIRKWIDMNHLLDQAIQGFWICMDNYIEEELSEFEELFGEYNKEDIQISFENYALRIFAPDVMENLTESREYLEVYLRIEYSKRRIGYYKMLFDFNRDSFDDFLVWDWKEWAIYQRLELLKELKTELHAVKTKEIEMESLNEVLDTMIERIRENMKK
;
A
#
# COMPACT_ATOMS: atom_id res chain seq x y z
N MET A 1 0.35 6.27 -31.79
CA MET A 1 1.21 7.00 -30.84
C MET A 1 2.37 6.10 -30.46
N ASN A 2 3.62 6.57 -30.50
CA ASN A 2 4.75 5.80 -29.95
C ASN A 2 4.92 6.09 -28.44
N THR A 3 5.74 5.30 -27.75
CA THR A 3 5.92 5.43 -26.29
C THR A 3 6.52 6.78 -25.87
N ASN A 4 7.30 7.45 -26.74
CA ASN A 4 7.84 8.77 -26.45
C ASN A 4 6.77 9.86 -26.53
N GLU A 5 5.81 9.74 -27.44
CA GLU A 5 4.66 10.64 -27.54
C GLU A 5 3.75 10.49 -26.32
N ILE A 6 3.52 9.26 -25.84
CA ILE A 6 2.78 9.01 -24.59
C ILE A 6 3.47 9.70 -23.42
N ARG A 7 4.78 9.49 -23.23
CA ARG A 7 5.54 10.11 -22.13
C ARG A 7 5.44 11.63 -22.16
N LYS A 8 5.64 12.24 -23.34
CA LYS A 8 5.50 13.70 -23.48
C LYS A 8 4.09 14.17 -23.12
N TRP A 9 3.06 13.44 -23.56
CA TRP A 9 1.69 13.79 -23.21
C TRP A 9 1.45 13.68 -21.69
N ILE A 10 1.95 12.64 -21.05
CA ILE A 10 1.88 12.47 -19.59
C ILE A 10 2.54 13.65 -18.87
N ASP A 11 3.77 13.99 -19.27
CA ASP A 11 4.54 15.08 -18.66
C ASP A 11 3.86 16.43 -18.86
N MET A 12 3.36 16.71 -20.08
CA MET A 12 2.66 17.95 -20.42
C MET A 12 1.36 18.14 -19.64
N ASN A 13 0.71 17.04 -19.22
CA ASN A 13 -0.53 17.09 -18.46
C ASN A 13 -0.31 16.87 -16.96
N HIS A 14 0.93 16.76 -16.50
CA HIS A 14 1.26 16.64 -15.07
C HIS A 14 0.54 15.47 -14.37
N LEU A 15 0.32 14.35 -15.06
CA LEU A 15 -0.52 13.27 -14.52
C LEU A 15 0.05 12.64 -13.25
N LEU A 16 1.38 12.60 -13.11
CA LEU A 16 2.02 12.14 -11.88
C LEU A 16 1.72 13.04 -10.69
N ASP A 17 1.77 14.36 -10.88
CA ASP A 17 1.46 15.33 -9.83
C ASP A 17 -0.01 15.22 -9.41
N GLN A 18 -0.90 15.02 -10.39
CA GLN A 18 -2.32 14.77 -10.13
C GLN A 18 -2.54 13.48 -9.33
N ALA A 19 -1.87 12.38 -9.69
CA ALA A 19 -1.97 11.12 -8.96
C ALA A 19 -1.43 11.23 -7.52
N ILE A 20 -0.35 11.99 -7.31
CA ILE A 20 0.18 12.25 -5.96
C ILE A 20 -0.83 13.02 -5.11
N GLN A 21 -1.50 14.02 -5.69
CA GLN A 21 -2.55 14.78 -4.99
C GLN A 21 -3.77 13.92 -4.71
N GLY A 22 -4.23 13.14 -5.70
CA GLY A 22 -5.34 12.21 -5.58
C GLY A 22 -5.11 11.18 -4.47
N PHE A 23 -3.91 10.61 -4.39
CA PHE A 23 -3.53 9.71 -3.30
C PHE A 23 -3.77 10.33 -1.92
N TRP A 24 -3.30 11.56 -1.69
CA TRP A 24 -3.46 12.18 -0.37
C TRP A 24 -4.92 12.51 -0.05
N ILE A 25 -5.72 12.88 -1.05
CA ILE A 25 -7.16 13.07 -0.89
C ILE A 25 -7.84 11.74 -0.50
N CYS A 26 -7.56 10.65 -1.23
CA CYS A 26 -8.08 9.32 -0.89
C CYS A 26 -7.62 8.85 0.49
N MET A 27 -6.38 9.14 0.87
CA MET A 27 -5.84 8.79 2.17
C MET A 27 -6.58 9.53 3.29
N ASP A 28 -6.78 10.84 3.13
CA ASP A 28 -7.52 11.65 4.11
C ASP A 28 -8.99 11.19 4.20
N ASN A 29 -9.64 10.88 3.07
CA ASN A 29 -11.00 10.29 3.05
C ASN A 29 -11.06 8.92 3.74
N TYR A 30 -10.08 8.03 3.49
CA TYR A 30 -10.03 6.71 4.11
C TYR A 30 -9.88 6.79 5.63
N ILE A 31 -9.08 7.74 6.14
CA ILE A 31 -8.95 8.00 7.58
C ILE A 31 -10.28 8.44 8.19
N GLU A 32 -11.04 9.28 7.48
CA GLU A 32 -12.33 9.79 7.96
C GLU A 32 -13.45 8.75 7.90
N GLU A 33 -13.54 8.00 6.80
CA GLU A 33 -14.64 7.08 6.52
C GLU A 33 -14.44 5.71 7.19
N GLU A 34 -13.21 5.22 7.28
CA GLU A 34 -12.87 3.87 7.74
C GLU A 34 -11.91 3.89 8.94
N LEU A 35 -12.09 4.85 9.85
CA LEU A 35 -11.20 5.09 10.99
C LEU A 35 -10.86 3.81 11.80
N SER A 36 -11.84 2.93 12.04
CA SER A 36 -11.60 1.70 12.81
C SER A 36 -10.67 0.72 12.08
N GLU A 37 -10.80 0.58 10.75
CA GLU A 37 -9.89 -0.23 9.94
C GLU A 37 -8.52 0.43 9.89
N PHE A 38 -8.50 1.75 9.73
CA PHE A 38 -7.27 2.54 9.72
C PHE A 38 -6.48 2.39 11.01
N GLU A 39 -7.11 2.50 12.18
CA GLU A 39 -6.45 2.33 13.49
C GLU A 39 -5.91 0.90 13.66
N GLU A 40 -6.64 -0.12 13.20
CA GLU A 40 -6.16 -1.51 13.22
C GLU A 40 -4.92 -1.69 12.33
N LEU A 41 -4.88 -1.03 11.17
CA LEU A 41 -3.78 -1.15 10.22
C LEU A 41 -2.59 -0.23 10.52
N PHE A 42 -2.78 0.96 11.07
CA PHE A 42 -1.69 1.93 11.19
C PHE A 42 -1.26 2.21 12.64
N GLY A 43 -2.04 1.79 13.64
CA GLY A 43 -1.70 1.92 15.05
C GLY A 43 -1.34 3.36 15.41
N GLU A 44 -0.10 3.58 15.86
CA GLU A 44 0.48 4.93 16.03
C GLU A 44 0.83 5.54 14.66
N TYR A 45 -0.21 5.90 13.90
CA TYR A 45 -0.05 6.50 12.59
C TYR A 45 0.71 7.83 12.66
N ASN A 46 1.77 7.94 11.87
CA ASN A 46 2.38 9.20 11.52
C ASN A 46 2.40 9.37 9.99
N LYS A 47 1.81 10.47 9.50
CA LYS A 47 1.76 10.79 8.07
C LYS A 47 3.14 10.86 7.43
N GLU A 48 4.17 11.22 8.20
CA GLU A 48 5.56 11.29 7.73
C GLU A 48 6.17 9.90 7.44
N ASP A 49 5.60 8.84 8.00
CA ASP A 49 6.06 7.46 7.78
C ASP A 49 5.45 6.82 6.52
N ILE A 50 4.43 7.45 5.93
CA ILE A 50 3.92 7.08 4.59
C ILE A 50 4.80 7.71 3.52
N GLN A 51 5.32 6.86 2.65
CA GLN A 51 6.06 7.25 1.46
C GLN A 51 5.34 6.72 0.23
N ILE A 52 5.22 7.58 -0.78
CA ILE A 52 4.73 7.19 -2.11
C ILE A 52 5.83 7.35 -3.13
N SER A 53 5.90 6.41 -4.06
CA SER A 53 6.86 6.45 -5.17
C SER A 53 6.19 6.05 -6.47
N PHE A 54 6.59 6.68 -7.56
CA PHE A 54 6.11 6.31 -8.89
C PHE A 54 6.59 4.90 -9.24
N GLU A 55 5.67 4.01 -9.63
CA GLU A 55 5.98 2.64 -10.04
C GLU A 55 6.01 2.54 -11.57
N ASN A 56 4.89 2.82 -12.25
CA ASN A 56 4.80 2.76 -13.71
C ASN A 56 3.55 3.48 -14.27
N TYR A 57 3.53 3.61 -15.60
CA TYR A 57 2.32 3.88 -16.37
C TYR A 57 1.80 2.60 -17.02
N ALA A 58 0.49 2.46 -17.20
CA ALA A 58 -0.09 1.40 -18.02
C ALA A 58 -1.14 1.99 -18.98
N LEU A 59 -1.06 1.58 -20.26
CA LEU A 59 -2.06 1.93 -21.26
C LEU A 59 -3.03 0.77 -21.42
N ARG A 60 -4.32 1.03 -21.24
CA ARG A 60 -5.40 0.08 -21.45
C ARG A 60 -6.16 0.46 -22.71
N ILE A 61 -6.36 -0.51 -23.59
CA ILE A 61 -7.14 -0.38 -24.83
C ILE A 61 -8.06 -1.59 -24.89
N PHE A 62 -9.36 -1.35 -24.84
CA PHE A 62 -10.37 -2.41 -24.89
C PHE A 62 -10.82 -2.68 -26.32
N ALA A 63 -11.09 -3.95 -26.62
CA ALA A 63 -11.64 -4.34 -27.90
C ALA A 63 -13.08 -3.79 -28.06
N PRO A 64 -13.50 -3.39 -29.28
CA PRO A 64 -14.79 -2.73 -29.49
C PRO A 64 -16.03 -3.56 -29.11
N ASP A 65 -15.89 -4.89 -29.09
CA ASP A 65 -16.93 -5.89 -28.87
C ASP A 65 -17.07 -6.33 -27.40
N VAL A 66 -16.18 -5.88 -26.52
CA VAL A 66 -16.20 -6.27 -25.09
C VAL A 66 -17.14 -5.39 -24.26
N MET A 67 -17.65 -4.27 -24.79
CA MET A 67 -18.31 -3.23 -23.99
C MET A 67 -19.59 -2.68 -24.63
N GLU A 68 -20.69 -3.43 -24.56
CA GLU A 68 -22.03 -2.91 -24.88
C GLU A 68 -22.62 -2.01 -23.77
N ASN A 69 -22.06 -2.01 -22.55
CA ASN A 69 -22.71 -1.40 -21.37
C ASN A 69 -21.81 -0.54 -20.45
N LEU A 70 -20.62 -0.10 -20.89
CA LEU A 70 -19.77 0.76 -20.08
C LEU A 70 -19.76 2.20 -20.62
N THR A 71 -20.03 3.14 -19.72
CA THR A 71 -19.98 4.60 -19.93
C THR A 71 -18.56 5.17 -19.94
N GLU A 72 -17.55 4.33 -19.69
CA GLU A 72 -16.16 4.72 -19.53
C GLU A 72 -15.38 4.69 -20.85
N SER A 73 -14.28 5.44 -20.87
CA SER A 73 -13.40 5.54 -22.04
C SER A 73 -12.86 4.16 -22.45
N ARG A 74 -12.98 3.83 -23.74
CA ARG A 74 -12.42 2.58 -24.33
C ARG A 74 -10.90 2.47 -24.20
N GLU A 75 -10.25 3.60 -23.95
CA GLU A 75 -8.81 3.72 -23.85
C GLU A 75 -8.47 4.65 -22.70
N TYR A 76 -7.65 4.20 -21.77
CA TYR A 76 -7.24 5.03 -20.64
C TYR A 76 -5.82 4.71 -20.20
N LEU A 77 -5.24 5.69 -19.50
CA LEU A 77 -3.93 5.57 -18.88
C LEU A 77 -4.09 5.38 -17.37
N GLU A 78 -3.37 4.43 -16.81
CA GLU A 78 -3.22 4.23 -15.37
C GLU A 78 -1.86 4.79 -14.92
N VAL A 79 -1.88 5.61 -13.87
CA VAL A 79 -0.67 6.05 -13.15
C VAL A 79 -0.59 5.28 -11.83
N TYR A 80 0.47 4.50 -11.63
CA TYR A 80 0.67 3.70 -10.42
C TYR A 80 1.65 4.36 -9.46
N LEU A 81 1.21 4.52 -8.21
CA LEU A 81 2.02 4.90 -7.07
C LEU A 81 2.14 3.71 -6.12
N ARG A 82 3.36 3.33 -5.78
CA ARG A 82 3.64 2.38 -4.73
C ARG A 82 3.55 3.07 -3.37
N ILE A 83 2.87 2.44 -2.42
CA ILE A 83 2.73 2.94 -1.05
C ILE A 83 3.64 2.14 -0.14
N GLU A 84 4.46 2.85 0.61
CA GLU A 84 5.32 2.30 1.64
C GLU A 84 5.00 2.93 3.00
N TYR A 85 5.03 2.12 4.05
CA TYR A 85 4.95 2.57 5.43
C TYR A 85 6.07 1.93 6.23
N SER A 86 6.83 2.72 6.98
CA SER A 86 8.00 2.22 7.72
C SER A 86 8.96 1.39 6.83
N LYS A 87 9.20 1.85 5.59
CA LYS A 87 10.08 1.23 4.57
C LYS A 87 9.61 -0.14 4.05
N ARG A 88 8.34 -0.48 4.21
CA ARG A 88 7.75 -1.71 3.66
C ARG A 88 6.62 -1.35 2.70
N ARG A 89 6.49 -2.08 1.59
CA ARG A 89 5.32 -1.95 0.70
C ARG A 89 4.08 -2.37 1.49
N ILE A 90 3.05 -1.53 1.46
CA ILE A 90 1.76 -1.82 2.10
C ILE A 90 0.59 -1.74 1.12
N GLY A 91 0.86 -1.42 -0.14
CA GLY A 91 -0.17 -1.33 -1.16
C GLY A 91 0.27 -0.51 -2.36
N TYR A 92 -0.72 -0.11 -3.15
CA TYR A 92 -0.55 0.83 -4.24
C TYR A 92 -1.79 1.73 -4.36
N TYR A 93 -1.57 2.90 -4.93
CA TYR A 93 -2.61 3.76 -5.44
C TYR A 93 -2.51 3.81 -6.96
N LYS A 94 -3.65 3.79 -7.65
CA LYS A 94 -3.68 4.05 -9.09
C LYS A 94 -4.78 5.03 -9.44
N MET A 95 -4.48 5.93 -10.37
CA MET A 95 -5.42 6.91 -10.91
C MET A 95 -5.59 6.69 -12.41
N LEU A 96 -6.83 6.74 -12.88
CA LEU A 96 -7.21 6.46 -14.26
C LEU A 96 -7.53 7.77 -14.97
N PHE A 97 -6.87 7.99 -16.11
CA PHE A 97 -7.02 9.18 -16.94
C PHE A 97 -7.54 8.81 -18.31
N ASP A 98 -8.55 9.53 -18.76
CA ASP A 98 -8.91 9.54 -20.17
C ASP A 98 -7.91 10.41 -20.98
N PHE A 99 -8.00 10.37 -22.31
CA PHE A 99 -7.16 11.21 -23.17
C PHE A 99 -7.65 12.65 -23.32
N ASN A 100 -8.77 13.00 -22.69
CA ASN A 100 -9.30 14.37 -22.62
C ASN A 100 -8.79 15.13 -21.39
N ARG A 101 -7.88 14.51 -20.61
CA ARG A 101 -7.17 15.04 -19.44
C ARG A 101 -7.95 14.99 -18.15
N ASP A 102 -9.08 14.30 -18.13
CA ASP A 102 -9.87 14.15 -16.92
C ASP A 102 -9.55 12.80 -16.28
N SER A 103 -9.25 12.83 -14.98
CA SER A 103 -9.29 11.62 -14.18
C SER A 103 -10.75 11.23 -13.99
N PHE A 104 -11.10 9.98 -14.24
CA PHE A 104 -12.47 9.50 -14.08
C PHE A 104 -12.64 8.52 -12.93
N ASP A 105 -11.55 7.93 -12.45
CA ASP A 105 -11.58 6.98 -11.32
C ASP A 105 -10.20 6.83 -10.67
N ASP A 106 -10.18 6.36 -9.43
CA ASP A 106 -8.98 6.02 -8.70
C ASP A 106 -9.18 4.90 -7.67
N PHE A 107 -8.08 4.27 -7.27
CA PHE A 107 -8.10 3.10 -6.41
C PHE A 107 -6.96 3.17 -5.41
N LEU A 108 -7.32 3.15 -4.12
CA LEU A 108 -6.40 2.94 -3.01
C LEU A 108 -6.50 1.47 -2.56
N VAL A 109 -5.44 0.69 -2.77
CA VAL A 109 -5.44 -0.75 -2.56
C VAL A 109 -4.33 -1.15 -1.60
N TRP A 110 -4.70 -1.87 -0.54
CA TRP A 110 -3.79 -2.31 0.50
C TRP A 110 -3.40 -3.79 0.36
N ASP A 111 -2.14 -4.10 0.60
CA ASP A 111 -1.60 -5.46 0.67
C ASP A 111 -1.82 -6.05 2.08
N TRP A 112 -3.08 -6.10 2.55
CA TRP A 112 -3.47 -6.37 3.94
C TRP A 112 -2.81 -7.61 4.56
N LYS A 113 -2.62 -8.68 3.76
CA LYS A 113 -2.03 -9.93 4.26
C LYS A 113 -0.57 -9.74 4.64
N GLU A 114 0.22 -9.11 3.78
CA GLU A 114 1.64 -8.88 4.07
C GLU A 114 1.78 -7.90 5.24
N TRP A 115 0.97 -6.84 5.23
CA TRP A 115 1.02 -5.82 6.26
C TRP A 115 0.64 -6.33 7.66
N ALA A 116 -0.46 -7.10 7.79
CA ALA A 116 -0.85 -7.70 9.05
C ALA A 116 0.20 -8.70 9.59
N ILE A 117 0.91 -9.40 8.70
CA ILE A 117 2.02 -10.27 9.07
C ILE A 117 3.19 -9.45 9.64
N TYR A 118 3.49 -8.29 9.06
CA TYR A 118 4.53 -7.40 9.55
C TYR A 118 4.23 -6.81 10.92
N GLN A 119 3.00 -6.31 11.15
CA GLN A 119 2.60 -5.79 12.46
C GLN A 119 2.78 -6.83 13.57
N ARG A 120 2.32 -8.07 13.34
CA ARG A 120 2.47 -9.17 14.30
C ARG A 120 3.92 -9.48 14.61
N LEU A 121 4.79 -9.39 13.60
CA LEU A 121 6.23 -9.62 13.78
C LEU A 121 6.87 -8.55 14.67
N GLU A 122 6.52 -7.28 14.50
CA GLU A 122 7.09 -6.20 15.31
C GLU A 122 6.60 -6.27 16.76
N LEU A 123 5.30 -6.49 17.01
CA LEU A 123 4.75 -6.68 18.36
C LEU A 123 5.44 -7.82 19.13
N LEU A 124 5.75 -8.95 18.47
CA LEU A 124 6.45 -10.06 19.10
C LEU A 124 7.90 -9.72 19.47
N LYS A 125 8.58 -8.87 18.68
CA LYS A 125 9.95 -8.41 19.00
C LYS A 125 9.95 -7.42 20.14
N GLU A 126 8.98 -6.51 20.19
CA GLU A 126 8.81 -5.57 21.30
C GLU A 126 8.58 -6.32 22.60
N LEU A 127 7.62 -7.25 22.61
CA LEU A 127 7.35 -8.10 23.76
C LEU A 127 8.58 -8.89 24.21
N LYS A 128 9.35 -9.46 23.27
CA LYS A 128 10.61 -10.14 23.58
C LYS A 128 11.62 -9.20 24.26
N THR A 129 11.73 -7.97 23.78
CA THR A 129 12.65 -6.96 24.31
C THR A 129 12.25 -6.54 25.73
N GLU A 130 10.97 -6.29 25.96
CA GLU A 130 10.42 -5.95 27.28
C GLU A 130 10.61 -7.10 28.28
N LEU A 131 10.36 -8.35 27.87
CA LEU A 131 10.59 -9.51 28.70
C LEU A 131 12.05 -9.62 29.12
N HIS A 132 13.01 -9.44 28.20
CA HIS A 132 14.43 -9.41 28.56
C HIS A 132 14.78 -8.31 29.59
N ALA A 133 14.04 -7.19 29.61
CA ALA A 133 14.24 -6.13 30.59
C ALA A 133 13.64 -6.45 31.97
N VAL A 134 12.61 -7.30 32.04
CA VAL A 134 11.93 -7.67 33.29
C VAL A 134 12.68 -8.81 33.99
N LYS A 135 13.39 -8.50 35.09
CA LYS A 135 13.99 -9.51 35.96
C LYS A 135 12.92 -10.24 36.79
N THR A 136 12.46 -11.39 36.32
CA THR A 136 11.69 -12.36 37.14
C THR A 136 12.11 -13.79 36.83
N LYS A 137 12.00 -14.66 37.85
CA LYS A 137 12.45 -16.07 37.93
C LYS A 137 12.86 -16.69 36.59
N GLU A 138 14.17 -16.97 36.45
CA GLU A 138 14.86 -17.40 35.22
C GLU A 138 14.16 -18.52 34.43
N ILE A 139 13.43 -19.42 35.09
CA ILE A 139 12.85 -20.62 34.47
C ILE A 139 11.57 -20.33 33.65
N GLU A 140 10.76 -19.34 34.02
CA GLU A 140 9.53 -19.00 33.25
C GLU A 140 9.84 -18.10 32.05
N MET A 141 10.88 -17.26 32.16
CA MET A 141 11.33 -16.36 31.09
C MET A 141 11.98 -17.09 29.92
N GLU A 142 12.78 -18.13 30.19
CA GLU A 142 13.48 -18.88 29.15
C GLU A 142 12.48 -19.63 28.25
N SER A 143 11.46 -20.26 28.86
CA SER A 143 10.39 -20.94 28.11
C SER A 143 9.55 -19.97 27.27
N LEU A 144 9.23 -18.78 27.77
CA LEU A 144 8.46 -17.79 27.03
C LEU A 144 9.25 -17.22 25.84
N ASN A 145 10.56 -16.99 26.02
CA ASN A 145 11.43 -16.55 24.93
C ASN A 145 11.51 -17.59 23.80
N GLU A 146 11.58 -18.88 24.13
CA GLU A 146 11.59 -19.97 23.15
C GLU A 146 10.28 -20.02 22.33
N VAL A 147 9.14 -19.78 22.98
CA VAL A 147 7.83 -19.68 22.30
C VAL A 147 7.80 -18.47 21.35
N LEU A 148 8.30 -17.31 21.79
CA LEU A 148 8.36 -16.10 20.95
C LEU A 148 9.27 -16.30 19.74
N ASP A 149 10.46 -16.88 19.92
CA ASP A 149 11.38 -17.18 18.82
C ASP A 149 10.75 -18.13 17.81
N THR A 150 10.05 -19.15 18.29
CA THR A 150 9.32 -20.09 17.43
C THR A 150 8.22 -19.37 16.62
N MET A 151 7.46 -18.46 17.24
CA MET A 151 6.43 -17.69 16.55
C MET A 151 7.03 -16.73 15.52
N ILE A 152 8.12 -16.04 15.87
CA ILE A 152 8.86 -15.14 14.96
C ILE A 152 9.34 -15.91 13.73
N GLU A 153 9.92 -17.09 13.89
CA GLU A 153 10.39 -17.89 12.75
C GLU A 153 9.24 -18.40 11.86
N ARG A 154 8.12 -18.84 12.44
CA ARG A 154 6.93 -19.24 11.67
C ARG A 154 6.39 -18.09 10.82
N ILE A 155 6.36 -16.88 11.37
CA ILE A 155 5.94 -15.68 10.64
C ILE A 155 6.93 -15.36 9.52
N ARG A 156 8.24 -15.49 9.76
CA ARG A 156 9.28 -15.33 8.72
C ARG A 156 9.15 -16.32 7.58
N GLU A 157 8.81 -17.58 7.85
CA GLU A 157 8.57 -18.58 6.80
C GLU A 157 7.33 -18.26 5.96
N ASN A 158 6.27 -17.72 6.58
CA ASN A 158 5.07 -17.31 5.86
C ASN A 158 5.31 -16.11 4.93
N MET A 159 6.25 -15.22 5.24
CA MET A 159 6.63 -14.09 4.36
C MET A 159 7.49 -14.50 3.15
N LYS A 160 8.04 -15.72 3.12
CA LYS A 160 8.88 -16.20 2.00
C LYS A 160 8.09 -16.94 0.92
N LYS A 161 6.80 -17.19 1.13
CA LYS A 161 5.91 -17.94 0.23
C LYS A 161 5.05 -16.98 -0.57
#